data_AF-A0A7N0RDR5-F1
#
_entry.id   AF-A0A7N0RDR5-F1
#
_cell.length_a   1.000
_cell.length_b   1.000
_cell.length_c   1.000
_cell.angle_alpha   90.00
_cell.angle_beta   90.00
_cell.angle_gamma   90.00
#
_symmetry.space_group_name_H-M   'P 1'
#
loop_
_entity.id
_entity.type
_entity.pdbx_description
1 polymer ?
#
loop_
_entity_poly.entity_id
_entity_poly.type
_entity_poly.pdbx_seq_one_letter_code
_entity_poly.pdbx_strand_id
1 'polypeptide(L)'
;MMRDSDCTVGDERLIKDVESLRVSSVEPEEEFEDYEEDECEEPVVLGFVQSPEHEWSLLRHLFPSKAGGLPAWLDPNDLPSGKSCTCDICGTPLRFLLQVYAPLSHKESAFHRTLYIFICTSMTCLIQHQRNQQNQCSKKGSRSVKVFRCQLPRTNPYYSPDAPKNDGTDKPSTVGAALCDWCGSWKGDRVCSSCGITHYCSDIHQTTHWSSGHESECCQTILSLSVESGSDRVAMERQRG
;
A
#
# COMPACT_ATOMS: atom_id res chain seq x y z
N MET A 1 29.92 45.04 -46.51
CA MET A 1 29.30 44.27 -47.61
C MET A 1 27.87 43.97 -47.16
N MET A 2 26.90 44.89 -47.31
CA MET A 2 26.19 45.23 -48.56
C MET A 2 25.81 43.98 -49.36
N ARG A 3 24.58 43.50 -49.21
CA ARG A 3 23.48 43.72 -50.18
C ARG A 3 22.23 42.92 -49.77
N ASP A 4 21.14 43.66 -49.63
CA ASP A 4 19.76 43.25 -49.88
C ASP A 4 19.62 42.61 -51.26
N SER A 5 18.60 41.78 -51.48
CA SER A 5 17.73 41.90 -52.67
C SER A 5 16.49 41.02 -52.55
N ASP A 6 15.40 41.65 -52.95
CA ASP A 6 13.98 41.38 -52.80
C ASP A 6 13.39 40.76 -54.09
N CYS A 7 12.07 40.52 -54.08
CA CYS A 7 11.16 40.51 -55.23
C CYS A 7 11.12 39.25 -56.15
N THR A 8 10.01 38.79 -56.73
CA THR A 8 8.61 39.27 -56.82
C THR A 8 7.72 38.22 -57.51
N VAL A 9 6.42 38.42 -57.29
CA VAL A 9 5.16 37.96 -57.93
C VAL A 9 5.13 37.94 -59.48
N GLY A 10 4.23 37.11 -60.04
CA GLY A 10 3.55 37.30 -61.35
C GLY A 10 3.53 36.02 -62.22
N ASP A 11 2.47 35.21 -62.20
CA ASP A 11 1.23 35.25 -63.05
C ASP A 11 1.48 34.91 -64.53
N GLU A 12 0.80 33.86 -65.03
CA GLU A 12 -0.08 33.93 -66.22
C GLU A 12 -0.49 32.52 -66.73
N ARG A 13 -1.76 32.21 -66.46
CA ARG A 13 -2.77 31.51 -67.28
C ARG A 13 -2.31 30.77 -68.56
N LEU A 14 -2.72 29.50 -68.67
CA LEU A 14 -3.23 28.97 -69.94
C LEU A 14 -4.39 27.98 -69.70
N ILE A 15 -5.56 28.38 -70.18
CA ILE A 15 -6.81 27.61 -70.26
C ILE A 15 -6.74 26.66 -71.46
N LYS A 16 -7.28 25.45 -71.31
CA LYS A 16 -8.02 24.69 -72.36
C LYS A 16 -8.70 23.45 -71.77
N ASP A 17 -9.97 23.64 -71.44
CA ASP A 17 -11.15 22.80 -71.67
C ASP A 17 -10.94 21.31 -71.99
N VAL A 18 -11.60 20.42 -71.24
CA VAL A 18 -12.64 19.52 -71.77
C VAL A 18 -13.60 19.13 -70.64
N GLU A 19 -14.87 19.45 -70.87
CA GLU A 19 -16.06 19.17 -70.08
C GLU A 19 -16.54 17.71 -70.27
N SER A 20 -16.80 16.96 -69.19
CA SER A 20 -17.79 15.86 -69.21
C SER A 20 -18.31 15.49 -67.81
N LEU A 21 -19.48 16.06 -67.49
CA LEU A 21 -20.61 15.52 -66.73
C LEU A 21 -20.44 14.18 -65.96
N ARG A 22 -20.57 14.20 -64.61
CA ARG A 22 -21.72 13.63 -63.86
C ARG A 22 -21.46 13.43 -62.34
N VAL A 23 -22.35 14.05 -61.56
CA VAL A 23 -23.13 13.48 -60.43
C VAL A 23 -22.41 13.03 -59.15
N SER A 24 -22.72 13.80 -58.10
CA SER A 24 -22.91 13.50 -56.67
C SER A 24 -21.90 12.62 -55.93
N SER A 25 -21.29 13.22 -54.91
CA SER A 25 -21.38 12.73 -53.53
C SER A 25 -21.10 13.92 -52.61
N VAL A 26 -22.12 14.38 -51.91
CA VAL A 26 -21.96 15.30 -50.78
C VAL A 26 -21.44 14.43 -49.65
N GLU A 27 -20.19 14.61 -49.25
CA GLU A 27 -19.67 13.99 -48.03
C GLU A 27 -20.35 14.69 -46.84
N PRO A 28 -20.92 13.95 -45.88
CA PRO A 28 -21.49 14.57 -44.70
C PRO A 28 -20.36 15.17 -43.86
N GLU A 29 -20.47 16.45 -43.56
CA GLU A 29 -19.67 17.13 -42.56
C GLU A 29 -19.93 16.42 -41.23
N GLU A 30 -18.96 15.64 -40.73
CA GLU A 30 -19.06 15.04 -39.40
C GLU A 30 -18.97 16.17 -38.37
N GLU A 31 -20.13 16.53 -37.84
CA GLU A 31 -20.28 17.38 -36.67
C GLU A 31 -19.59 16.67 -35.51
N PHE A 32 -18.36 17.09 -35.22
CA PHE A 32 -17.57 16.61 -34.10
C PHE A 32 -18.26 17.10 -32.82
N GLU A 33 -19.21 16.32 -32.32
CA GLU A 33 -19.79 16.55 -31.00
C GLU A 33 -18.64 16.47 -29.98
N ASP A 34 -18.27 17.63 -29.44
CA ASP A 34 -17.37 17.76 -28.32
C ASP A 34 -18.09 17.16 -27.10
N TYR A 35 -17.99 15.84 -26.96
CA TYR A 35 -18.40 15.15 -25.74
C TYR A 35 -17.42 15.59 -24.65
N GLU A 36 -17.74 16.71 -24.02
CA GLU A 36 -17.22 17.08 -22.70
C GLU A 36 -17.48 15.89 -21.79
N GLU A 37 -16.45 15.05 -21.63
CA GLU A 37 -16.45 13.90 -20.74
C GLU A 37 -16.62 14.48 -19.34
N ASP A 38 -17.87 14.56 -18.88
CA ASP A 38 -18.27 15.09 -17.57
C ASP A 38 -17.35 14.44 -16.52
N GLU A 39 -16.27 15.15 -16.17
CA GLU A 39 -15.25 14.66 -15.26
C GLU A 39 -15.96 14.56 -13.92
N CYS A 40 -16.44 13.35 -13.62
CA CYS A 40 -17.22 13.07 -12.43
C CYS A 40 -16.35 13.40 -11.22
N GLU A 41 -16.46 14.63 -10.72
CA GLU A 41 -15.72 15.09 -9.54
C GLU A 41 -16.12 14.19 -8.36
N GLU A 42 -15.28 13.22 -8.03
CA GLU A 42 -15.52 12.36 -6.88
C GLU A 42 -15.59 13.24 -5.62
N PRO A 43 -16.64 13.12 -4.80
CA PRO A 43 -16.81 13.98 -3.64
C PRO A 43 -15.64 13.80 -2.66
N VAL A 44 -15.10 14.91 -2.15
CA VAL A 44 -14.03 14.88 -1.16
C VAL A 44 -14.57 14.34 0.17
N VAL A 45 -14.06 13.17 0.58
CA VAL A 45 -14.39 12.59 1.88
C VAL A 45 -13.57 13.26 2.98
N LEU A 46 -14.26 13.85 3.95
CA LEU A 46 -13.65 14.40 5.16
C LEU A 46 -13.94 13.48 6.35
N GLY A 47 -13.02 13.43 7.32
CA GLY A 47 -13.18 12.62 8.52
C GLY A 47 -12.45 13.23 9.71
N PHE A 48 -12.92 12.89 10.91
CA PHE A 48 -12.29 13.25 12.18
C PHE A 48 -11.89 11.98 12.93
N VAL A 49 -10.89 12.10 13.81
CA VAL A 49 -10.43 10.95 14.61
C VAL A 49 -11.39 10.75 15.78
N GLN A 50 -11.95 9.55 15.89
CA GLN A 50 -12.79 9.12 17.00
C GLN A 50 -12.33 7.73 17.48
N SER A 51 -12.51 7.47 18.77
CA SER A 51 -12.32 6.12 19.32
C SER A 51 -13.32 5.15 18.66
N PRO A 52 -12.90 3.93 18.29
CA PRO A 52 -13.82 2.95 17.73
C PRO A 52 -14.87 2.56 18.77
N GLU A 53 -16.12 2.37 18.35
CA GLU A 53 -17.16 1.80 19.22
C GLU A 53 -16.82 0.36 19.61
N HIS A 54 -16.20 -0.37 18.69
CA HIS A 54 -15.77 -1.75 18.88
C HIS A 54 -14.39 -2.00 18.29
N GLU A 55 -13.51 -2.70 19.01
CA GLU A 55 -12.15 -3.01 18.52
C GLU A 55 -12.16 -3.82 17.22
N TRP A 56 -13.13 -4.72 17.06
CA TRP A 56 -13.26 -5.53 15.85
C TRP A 56 -13.56 -4.70 14.60
N SER A 57 -14.07 -3.46 14.73
CA SER A 57 -14.28 -2.54 13.60
C SER A 57 -12.96 -2.14 12.90
N LEU A 58 -11.83 -2.34 13.58
CA LEU A 58 -10.49 -2.03 13.04
C LEU A 58 -9.83 -3.21 12.32
N LEU A 59 -10.55 -4.32 12.13
CA LEU A 59 -10.04 -5.50 11.43
C LEU A 59 -10.01 -5.28 9.90
N ARG A 60 -9.05 -5.91 9.23
CA ARG A 60 -8.78 -5.67 7.80
C ARG A 60 -9.96 -5.94 6.86
N HIS A 61 -10.81 -6.91 7.20
CA HIS A 61 -11.97 -7.28 6.37
C HIS A 61 -13.13 -6.29 6.47
N LEU A 62 -13.01 -5.28 7.34
CA LEU A 62 -13.94 -4.15 7.46
C LEU A 62 -13.40 -2.87 6.83
N PHE A 63 -12.22 -2.95 6.18
CA PHE A 63 -11.61 -1.87 5.40
C PHE A 63 -11.53 -0.51 6.13
N PRO A 64 -10.95 -0.44 7.35
CA PRO A 64 -11.00 0.77 8.17
C PRO A 64 -10.09 1.88 7.63
N SER A 65 -10.52 3.12 7.83
CA SER A 65 -9.64 4.31 7.90
C SER A 65 -9.34 4.60 9.37
N LYS A 66 -8.07 4.65 9.76
CA LYS A 66 -7.64 4.72 11.17
C LYS A 66 -6.29 5.40 11.36
N ALA A 67 -6.12 6.08 12.49
CA ALA A 67 -4.85 6.62 12.95
C ALA A 67 -4.32 5.80 14.14
N GLY A 68 -3.03 5.45 14.11
CA GLY A 68 -2.38 4.69 15.17
C GLY A 68 -2.78 3.21 15.28
N GLY A 69 -2.19 2.53 16.27
CA GLY A 69 -2.31 1.08 16.43
C GLY A 69 -1.48 0.30 15.40
N LEU A 70 -1.96 -0.90 15.05
CA LEU A 70 -1.35 -1.73 14.00
C LEU A 70 -2.05 -1.53 12.64
N PRO A 71 -1.32 -1.64 11.51
CA PRO A 71 -1.92 -1.58 10.18
C PRO A 71 -2.89 -2.75 9.98
N ALA A 72 -4.06 -2.46 9.43
CA ALA A 72 -4.99 -3.48 8.95
C ALA A 72 -4.65 -3.75 7.47
N TRP A 73 -3.64 -4.60 7.24
CA TRP A 73 -3.12 -4.89 5.90
C TRP A 73 -4.19 -5.44 4.96
N LEU A 74 -4.39 -4.76 3.83
CA LEU A 74 -5.38 -5.10 2.82
C LEU A 74 -4.97 -6.40 2.10
N ASP A 75 -3.74 -6.49 1.59
CA ASP A 75 -3.18 -7.79 1.22
C ASP A 75 -2.57 -8.45 2.47
N PRO A 76 -3.06 -9.62 2.91
CA PRO A 76 -2.55 -10.32 4.08
C PRO A 76 -1.09 -10.79 3.97
N ASN A 77 -0.58 -10.94 2.74
CA ASN A 77 0.62 -11.71 2.44
C ASN A 77 1.69 -10.86 1.75
N ASP A 78 1.31 -9.99 0.81
CA ASP A 78 2.21 -9.11 0.08
C ASP A 78 2.50 -7.82 0.86
N LEU A 79 3.19 -7.98 1.99
CA LEU A 79 3.58 -6.86 2.84
C LEU A 79 4.90 -6.25 2.33
N PRO A 80 5.08 -4.92 2.45
CA PRO A 80 6.38 -4.31 2.19
C PRO A 80 7.48 -4.97 3.04
N SER A 81 8.69 -5.08 2.48
CA SER A 81 9.80 -5.80 3.10
C SER A 81 11.16 -5.10 2.88
N GLY A 82 12.16 -5.51 3.65
CA GLY A 82 13.52 -5.00 3.53
C GLY A 82 13.64 -3.49 3.80
N LYS A 83 14.38 -2.77 2.95
CA LYS A 83 14.68 -1.34 3.15
C LYS A 83 13.47 -0.43 3.04
N SER A 84 12.37 -0.88 2.44
CA SER A 84 11.15 -0.05 2.39
C SER A 84 10.56 0.14 3.79
N CYS A 85 10.71 -0.85 4.68
CA CYS A 85 10.16 -0.80 6.04
C CYS A 85 10.96 0.09 7.00
N THR A 86 12.16 0.54 6.62
CA THR A 86 13.09 1.26 7.49
C THR A 86 13.22 2.72 7.10
N CYS A 87 13.59 3.58 8.06
CA CYS A 87 13.97 4.97 7.81
C CYS A 87 15.27 5.03 7.00
N ASP A 88 15.32 5.83 5.94
CA ASP A 88 16.53 5.95 5.10
C ASP A 88 17.64 6.79 5.76
N ILE A 89 17.37 7.36 6.94
CA ILE A 89 18.30 8.22 7.69
C ILE A 89 18.98 7.41 8.81
N CYS A 90 18.19 6.80 9.69
CA CYS A 90 18.72 6.05 10.84
C CYS A 90 18.64 4.52 10.69
N GLY A 91 17.97 3.99 9.66
CA GLY A 91 17.82 2.56 9.45
C GLY A 91 16.82 1.84 10.37
N THR A 92 16.20 2.53 11.33
CA THR A 92 15.21 1.89 12.22
C THR A 92 13.91 1.59 11.48
N PRO A 93 13.19 0.48 11.81
CA PRO A 93 11.87 0.23 11.25
C PRO A 93 10.92 1.40 11.51
N LEU A 94 10.19 1.80 10.48
CA LEU A 94 9.19 2.86 10.58
C LEU A 94 7.98 2.37 11.38
N ARG A 95 7.30 3.30 12.04
CA ARG A 95 6.09 3.05 12.84
C ARG A 95 4.86 3.46 12.05
N PHE A 96 3.80 2.67 12.19
CA PHE A 96 2.51 2.96 11.58
C PHE A 96 1.94 4.27 12.15
N LEU A 97 1.46 5.14 11.27
CA LEU A 97 0.84 6.42 11.64
C LEU A 97 -0.65 6.45 11.27
N LEU A 98 -0.96 6.16 10.00
CA LEU A 98 -2.30 6.34 9.44
C LEU A 98 -2.55 5.31 8.33
N GLN A 99 -3.80 4.85 8.26
CA GLN A 99 -4.34 4.09 7.16
C GLN A 99 -5.60 4.79 6.65
N VAL A 100 -5.72 4.93 5.32
CA VAL A 100 -6.90 5.50 4.66
C VAL A 100 -7.40 4.51 3.62
N TYR A 101 -8.62 4.02 3.82
CA TYR A 101 -9.35 3.29 2.80
C TYR A 101 -9.99 4.28 1.83
N ALA A 102 -9.60 4.20 0.57
CA ALA A 102 -10.02 5.07 -0.51
C ALA A 102 -10.32 4.17 -1.73
N PRO A 103 -11.51 3.57 -1.84
CA PRO A 103 -11.86 2.73 -2.98
C PRO A 103 -11.92 3.54 -4.29
N LEU A 104 -11.71 2.89 -5.44
CA LEU A 104 -12.03 3.45 -6.77
C LEU A 104 -13.04 2.51 -7.45
N SER A 105 -14.33 2.84 -7.37
CA SER A 105 -15.40 2.01 -7.92
C SER A 105 -15.27 1.81 -9.44
N HIS A 106 -14.80 2.83 -10.15
CA HIS A 106 -14.63 2.83 -11.61
C HIS A 106 -13.35 2.10 -12.09
N LYS A 107 -12.45 1.72 -11.17
CA LYS A 107 -11.20 1.05 -11.52
C LYS A 107 -11.14 -0.35 -10.92
N GLU A 108 -11.37 -1.36 -11.75
CA GLU A 108 -11.44 -2.77 -11.34
C GLU A 108 -10.22 -3.22 -10.54
N SER A 109 -9.00 -2.86 -10.95
CA SER A 109 -7.77 -3.23 -10.25
C SER A 109 -7.56 -2.53 -8.90
N ALA A 110 -8.47 -1.62 -8.53
CA ALA A 110 -8.35 -0.68 -7.42
C ALA A 110 -9.65 -0.54 -6.62
N PHE A 111 -10.59 -1.47 -6.82
CA PHE A 111 -11.89 -1.46 -6.15
C PHE A 111 -11.70 -1.31 -4.64
N HIS A 112 -10.81 -2.13 -4.06
CA HIS A 112 -10.22 -1.84 -2.75
C HIS A 112 -8.89 -1.13 -2.97
N ARG A 113 -8.74 0.06 -2.39
CA ARG A 113 -7.48 0.79 -2.38
C ARG A 113 -7.25 1.36 -0.99
N THR A 114 -6.08 1.09 -0.45
CA THR A 114 -5.69 1.56 0.89
C THR A 114 -4.32 2.21 0.83
N LEU A 115 -4.21 3.37 1.45
CA LEU A 115 -2.95 4.07 1.67
C LEU A 115 -2.50 3.88 3.12
N TYR A 116 -1.24 3.51 3.30
CA TYR A 116 -0.61 3.37 4.61
C TYR A 116 0.53 4.37 4.75
N ILE A 117 0.58 5.07 5.87
CA ILE A 117 1.60 6.07 6.17
C ILE A 117 2.42 5.57 7.35
N PHE A 118 3.74 5.52 7.15
CA PHE A 118 4.71 5.10 8.15
C PHE A 118 5.76 6.20 8.37
N ILE A 119 6.18 6.37 9.62
CA ILE A 119 7.03 7.47 10.06
C ILE A 119 8.15 7.00 10.99
N CYS A 120 9.31 7.64 10.90
CA CYS A 120 10.36 7.54 11.90
C CYS A 120 10.02 8.45 13.08
N THR A 121 10.04 7.92 14.30
CA THR A 121 9.73 8.69 15.51
C THR A 121 10.90 9.56 16.00
N SER A 122 12.08 9.47 15.36
CA SER A 122 13.23 10.31 15.70
C SER A 122 13.07 11.73 15.16
N MET A 123 13.06 12.72 16.07
CA MET A 123 12.99 14.14 15.69
C MET A 123 14.14 14.59 14.79
N THR A 124 15.34 14.03 14.97
CA THR A 124 16.48 14.35 14.10
C THR A 124 16.21 13.90 12.67
N CYS A 125 15.60 12.73 12.48
CA CYS A 125 15.22 12.22 11.16
C CYS A 125 14.08 13.00 10.53
N LEU A 126 13.11 13.48 11.31
CA LEU A 126 12.02 14.33 10.80
C LEU A 126 12.54 15.70 10.36
N ILE A 127 13.36 16.36 11.18
CA ILE A 127 13.96 17.66 10.86
C ILE A 127 14.87 17.54 9.62
N GLN A 128 15.71 16.50 9.55
CA GLN A 128 16.57 16.27 8.40
C GLN A 128 15.75 15.99 7.13
N HIS A 129 14.67 15.22 7.22
CA HIS A 129 13.77 14.99 6.09
C HIS A 129 13.13 16.28 5.59
N GLN A 130 12.66 17.17 6.48
CA GLN A 130 12.11 18.47 6.10
C GLN A 130 13.15 19.34 5.37
N ARG A 131 14.39 19.39 5.88
CA ARG A 131 15.51 20.11 5.22
C ARG A 131 15.80 19.54 3.83
N ASN A 132 15.82 18.21 3.70
CA ASN A 132 16.05 17.55 2.42
C ASN A 132 14.96 17.88 1.38
N GLN A 133 13.70 18.02 1.81
CA GLN A 133 12.60 18.38 0.90
C GLN A 133 12.70 19.84 0.41
N GLN A 134 13.20 20.75 1.25
CA GLN A 134 13.39 22.15 0.87
C GLN A 134 14.53 22.32 -0.15
N ASN A 135 15.52 21.43 -0.12
CA ASN A 135 16.65 21.44 -1.04
C ASN A 135 16.32 20.64 -2.33
N GLN A 136 15.64 21.29 -3.28
CA GLN A 136 15.16 20.73 -4.57
C GLN A 136 16.25 20.07 -5.46
N CYS A 137 17.53 20.16 -5.11
CA CYS A 137 18.64 19.64 -5.90
C CYS A 137 18.87 18.12 -5.75
N SER A 138 18.20 17.44 -4.81
CA SER A 138 18.40 16.00 -4.57
C SER A 138 17.20 15.14 -5.00
N LYS A 139 17.27 14.55 -6.21
CA LYS A 139 16.24 13.60 -6.71
C LYS A 139 16.16 12.28 -5.92
N LYS A 140 17.09 12.01 -4.99
CA LYS A 140 17.14 10.83 -4.12
C LYS A 140 17.42 11.20 -2.65
N GLY A 141 16.66 12.12 -2.08
CA GLY A 141 16.77 12.45 -0.66
C GLY A 141 16.28 11.30 0.23
N SER A 142 17.03 11.01 1.31
CA SER A 142 16.62 10.05 2.36
C SER A 142 15.27 10.43 2.96
N ARG A 143 14.35 9.46 3.07
CA ARG A 143 13.00 9.65 3.60
C ARG A 143 12.84 9.03 4.99
N SER A 144 12.25 9.80 5.89
CA SER A 144 11.81 9.34 7.21
C SER A 144 10.30 9.11 7.30
N VAL A 145 9.57 9.43 6.23
CA VAL A 145 8.14 9.14 6.05
C VAL A 145 7.97 8.39 4.74
N LYS A 146 7.24 7.28 4.76
CA LYS A 146 6.96 6.46 3.57
C LYS A 146 5.46 6.17 3.49
N VAL A 147 4.95 6.21 2.26
CA VAL A 147 3.55 5.92 1.95
C VAL A 147 3.51 4.67 1.07
N PHE A 148 2.68 3.70 1.46
CA PHE A 148 2.45 2.48 0.71
C PHE A 148 1.03 2.48 0.19
N ARG A 149 0.87 1.99 -1.03
CA ARG A 149 -0.41 1.82 -1.68
C ARG A 149 -0.64 0.34 -1.91
N CYS A 150 -1.75 -0.19 -1.38
CA CYS A 150 -2.20 -1.54 -1.65
C CYS A 150 -3.53 -1.46 -2.40
N GLN A 151 -3.69 -2.29 -3.43
CA GLN A 151 -4.87 -2.30 -4.29
C GLN A 151 -5.27 -3.72 -4.60
N LEU A 152 -6.56 -4.01 -4.49
CA LEU A 152 -7.13 -5.31 -4.84
C LEU A 152 -8.40 -5.11 -5.67
N PRO A 153 -8.68 -6.02 -6.63
CA PRO A 153 -9.97 -6.06 -7.29
C PRO A 153 -11.09 -6.51 -6.34
N ARG A 154 -12.34 -6.25 -6.73
CA ARG A 154 -13.53 -6.63 -5.95
C ARG A 154 -13.56 -8.12 -5.67
N THR A 155 -13.36 -8.92 -6.71
CA THR A 155 -13.21 -10.37 -6.58
C THR A 155 -11.74 -10.70 -6.37
N ASN A 156 -11.39 -11.12 -5.16
CA ASN A 156 -10.01 -11.45 -4.77
C ASN A 156 -10.01 -12.63 -3.77
N PRO A 157 -8.88 -13.30 -3.52
CA PRO A 157 -8.84 -14.50 -2.68
C PRO A 157 -8.96 -14.23 -1.16
N TYR A 158 -9.02 -12.97 -0.72
CA TYR A 158 -8.94 -12.60 0.69
C TYR A 158 -10.27 -12.14 1.28
N TYR A 159 -11.15 -11.54 0.48
CA TYR A 159 -12.40 -10.92 0.91
C TYR A 159 -13.59 -11.38 0.08
N SER A 160 -14.77 -11.35 0.70
CA SER A 160 -16.04 -11.53 -0.01
C SER A 160 -16.26 -10.38 -1.01
N PRO A 161 -16.84 -10.64 -2.19
CA PRO A 161 -17.29 -9.58 -3.10
C PRO A 161 -18.50 -8.78 -2.56
N ASP A 162 -19.16 -9.30 -1.51
CA ASP A 162 -20.26 -8.67 -0.80
C ASP A 162 -19.76 -7.82 0.36
N ALA A 163 -20.50 -6.76 0.69
CA ALA A 163 -20.17 -5.87 1.81
C ALA A 163 -20.19 -6.62 3.16
N PRO A 164 -19.27 -6.30 4.10
CA PRO A 164 -19.29 -6.88 5.42
C PRO A 164 -20.56 -6.47 6.18
N LYS A 165 -21.01 -7.33 7.10
CA LYS A 165 -22.23 -7.08 7.89
C LYS A 165 -22.04 -6.02 8.97
N ASN A 166 -20.82 -5.87 9.46
CA ASN A 166 -20.47 -4.96 10.56
C ASN A 166 -21.23 -5.28 11.86
N ASP A 167 -21.46 -6.56 12.14
CA ASP A 167 -22.12 -7.05 13.36
C ASP A 167 -21.15 -7.83 14.28
N GLY A 168 -19.85 -7.80 13.96
CA GLY A 168 -18.80 -8.54 14.67
C GLY A 168 -18.72 -10.03 14.33
N THR A 169 -19.56 -10.54 13.42
CA THR A 169 -19.52 -11.94 12.97
C THR A 169 -18.65 -12.16 11.74
N ASP A 170 -18.28 -11.08 11.04
CA ASP A 170 -17.39 -11.11 9.89
C ASP A 170 -16.02 -11.69 10.28
N LYS A 171 -15.45 -12.50 9.38
CA LYS A 171 -14.14 -13.14 9.59
C LYS A 171 -13.28 -12.97 8.34
N PRO A 172 -11.96 -12.81 8.50
CA PRO A 172 -11.06 -12.81 7.35
C PRO A 172 -11.00 -14.22 6.74
N SER A 173 -10.93 -14.31 5.41
CA SER A 173 -10.86 -15.61 4.70
C SER A 173 -9.55 -16.37 4.95
N THR A 174 -8.50 -15.65 5.35
CA THR A 174 -7.16 -16.18 5.60
C THR A 174 -6.56 -15.57 6.87
N VAL A 175 -5.49 -16.14 7.41
CA VAL A 175 -4.78 -15.58 8.59
C VAL A 175 -3.84 -14.44 8.16
N GLY A 176 -3.12 -14.62 7.06
CA GLY A 176 -2.09 -13.68 6.58
C GLY A 176 -0.68 -14.03 7.07
N ALA A 177 0.29 -13.20 6.71
CA ALA A 177 1.69 -13.37 7.08
C ALA A 177 1.91 -13.19 8.59
N ALA A 178 2.84 -13.97 9.15
CA ALA A 178 3.32 -13.77 10.51
C ALA A 178 3.98 -12.39 10.64
N LEU A 179 3.53 -11.60 11.61
CA LEU A 179 4.04 -10.26 11.87
C LEU A 179 5.10 -10.28 12.96
N CYS A 180 5.90 -9.23 13.02
CA CYS A 180 6.88 -9.04 14.08
C CYS A 180 6.20 -8.91 15.44
N ASP A 181 6.57 -9.73 16.41
CA ASP A 181 5.96 -9.74 17.75
C ASP A 181 6.27 -8.47 18.57
N TRP A 182 7.33 -7.74 18.22
CA TRP A 182 7.67 -6.48 18.89
C TRP A 182 6.84 -5.29 18.38
N CYS A 183 6.63 -5.18 17.06
CA CYS A 183 6.00 -3.99 16.47
C CYS A 183 4.63 -4.22 15.86
N GLY A 184 4.25 -5.49 15.64
CA GLY A 184 2.99 -5.91 15.02
C GLY A 184 2.73 -5.35 13.62
N SER A 185 3.68 -4.65 13.01
CA SER A 185 3.44 -3.87 11.78
C SER A 185 3.99 -4.54 10.54
N TRP A 186 5.20 -5.08 10.61
CA TRP A 186 5.93 -5.61 9.47
C TRP A 186 6.00 -7.13 9.54
N LYS A 187 6.19 -7.77 8.38
CA LYS A 187 6.42 -9.22 8.30
C LYS A 187 7.61 -9.63 9.16
N GLY A 188 7.41 -10.68 9.94
CA GLY A 188 8.40 -11.22 10.86
C GLY A 188 9.27 -12.28 10.21
N ASP A 189 10.09 -11.89 9.23
CA ASP A 189 10.91 -12.81 8.44
C ASP A 189 12.10 -13.43 9.23
N ARG A 190 12.40 -12.92 10.42
CA ARG A 190 13.41 -13.47 11.32
C ARG A 190 12.72 -14.16 12.48
N VAL A 191 13.33 -15.22 12.99
CA VAL A 191 12.82 -15.97 14.14
C VAL A 191 13.88 -15.98 15.23
N CYS A 192 13.45 -15.90 16.49
CA CYS A 192 14.33 -16.08 17.64
C CYS A 192 15.02 -17.44 17.55
N SER A 193 16.35 -17.46 17.47
CA SER A 193 17.14 -18.68 17.34
C SER A 193 17.03 -19.61 18.55
N SER A 194 16.61 -19.09 19.70
CA SER A 194 16.49 -19.85 20.94
C SER A 194 15.15 -20.59 21.05
N CYS A 195 14.00 -19.89 20.88
CA CYS A 195 12.68 -20.51 21.01
C CYS A 195 12.08 -20.99 19.68
N GLY A 196 12.51 -20.45 18.53
CA GLY A 196 11.94 -20.80 17.23
C GLY A 196 10.50 -20.31 16.99
N ILE A 197 9.91 -19.55 17.93
CA ILE A 197 8.51 -19.11 17.87
C ILE A 197 8.39 -17.61 17.61
N THR A 198 9.17 -16.78 18.30
CA THR A 198 9.02 -15.32 18.21
C THR A 198 9.63 -14.77 16.93
N HIS A 199 8.88 -13.94 16.22
CA HIS A 199 9.18 -13.38 14.92
C HIS A 199 9.58 -11.90 14.99
N TYR A 200 10.54 -11.50 14.15
CA TYR A 200 11.07 -10.14 14.08
C TYR A 200 11.22 -9.63 12.65
N CYS A 201 10.91 -8.35 12.44
CA CYS A 201 11.13 -7.69 11.15
C CYS A 201 12.53 -7.08 11.01
N SER A 202 13.28 -6.95 12.11
CA SER A 202 14.64 -6.42 12.09
C SER A 202 15.44 -6.86 13.33
N ASP A 203 16.76 -6.82 13.21
CA ASP A 203 17.67 -7.12 14.33
C ASP A 203 17.52 -6.08 15.45
N ILE A 204 17.19 -4.83 15.12
CA ILE A 204 16.92 -3.77 16.11
C ILE A 204 15.69 -4.14 16.96
N HIS A 205 14.62 -4.64 16.35
CA HIS A 205 13.44 -5.07 17.10
C HIS A 205 13.70 -6.33 17.92
N GLN A 206 14.50 -7.27 17.41
CA GLN A 206 14.92 -8.45 18.16
C GLN A 206 15.69 -8.06 19.42
N THR A 207 16.74 -7.25 19.30
CA THR A 207 17.57 -6.84 20.45
C THR A 207 16.77 -6.00 21.45
N THR A 208 15.93 -5.08 20.97
CA THR A 208 15.08 -4.27 21.85
C THR A 208 14.06 -5.13 22.60
N HIS A 209 13.41 -6.09 21.92
CA HIS A 209 12.44 -6.99 22.55
C HIS A 209 13.13 -7.91 23.56
N TRP A 210 14.32 -8.44 23.24
CA TRP A 210 15.14 -9.24 24.14
C TRP A 210 15.37 -8.52 25.47
N SER A 211 15.89 -7.29 25.40
CA SER A 211 16.16 -6.46 26.59
C SER A 211 14.90 -6.00 27.33
N SER A 212 13.73 -6.02 26.69
CA SER A 212 12.48 -5.54 27.28
C SER A 212 11.67 -6.62 28.00
N GLY A 213 12.09 -7.89 27.93
CA GLY A 213 11.43 -8.99 28.65
C GLY A 213 11.46 -10.34 27.95
N HIS A 214 11.69 -10.36 26.63
CA HIS A 214 11.65 -11.62 25.87
C HIS A 214 12.71 -12.62 26.33
N GLU A 215 13.84 -12.20 26.90
CA GLU A 215 14.82 -13.12 27.49
C GLU A 215 14.20 -14.12 28.49
N SER A 216 13.39 -13.60 29.41
CA SER A 216 12.67 -14.38 30.41
C SER A 216 11.52 -15.20 29.80
N GLU A 217 10.73 -14.60 28.91
CA GLU A 217 9.59 -15.25 28.24
C GLU A 217 10.05 -16.39 27.30
N CYS A 218 11.20 -16.21 26.65
CA CYS A 218 11.81 -17.19 25.75
C CYS A 218 12.13 -18.48 26.50
N CYS A 219 12.75 -18.37 27.68
CA CYS A 219 13.03 -19.53 28.54
C CYS A 219 11.75 -20.27 28.95
N GLN A 220 10.72 -19.53 29.37
CA GLN A 220 9.44 -20.12 29.77
C GLN A 220 8.76 -20.85 28.60
N THR A 221 8.82 -20.26 27.40
CA THR A 221 8.26 -20.85 26.19
C THR A 221 8.94 -22.19 25.87
N ILE A 222 10.28 -22.26 25.95
CA ILE A 222 11.04 -23.50 25.71
C ILE A 222 10.68 -24.58 26.72
N LEU A 223 10.51 -24.22 27.99
CA LEU A 223 10.10 -25.16 29.04
C LEU A 223 8.71 -25.74 28.78
N SER A 224 7.74 -24.89 28.43
CA SER A 224 6.37 -25.34 28.11
C SER A 224 6.34 -26.31 26.93
N LEU A 225 7.05 -26.02 25.84
CA LEU A 225 7.14 -26.90 24.67
C LEU A 225 7.75 -28.27 24.99
N SER A 226 8.71 -28.30 25.91
CA SER A 226 9.37 -29.54 26.35
C SER A 226 8.42 -30.45 27.14
N VAL A 227 7.48 -29.86 27.89
CA VAL A 227 6.47 -30.59 28.66
C VAL A 227 5.41 -31.18 27.72
N GLU A 228 4.93 -30.42 26.74
CA GLU A 228 3.95 -30.89 25.75
C GLU A 228 4.50 -32.06 24.90
N SER A 229 5.75 -31.93 24.44
CA SER A 229 6.45 -32.98 23.69
C SER A 229 6.65 -34.27 24.52
N GLY A 230 6.78 -34.14 25.85
CA GLY A 230 6.89 -35.27 26.77
C GLY A 230 5.54 -35.98 27.00
N SER A 231 4.44 -35.24 27.05
CA SER A 231 3.09 -35.78 27.23
C SER A 231 2.63 -36.58 26.00
N ASP A 232 2.93 -36.09 24.79
CA ASP A 232 2.56 -36.79 23.54
C ASP A 232 3.29 -38.13 23.38
N ARG A 233 4.55 -38.22 23.84
CA ARG A 233 5.31 -39.47 23.87
C ARG A 233 4.70 -40.50 24.81
N VAL A 234 4.29 -40.08 26.00
CA VAL A 234 3.62 -40.96 26.99
C VAL A 234 2.23 -41.40 26.49
N ALA A 235 1.52 -40.56 25.74
CA ALA A 235 0.23 -40.90 25.14
C ALA A 235 0.35 -41.94 24.01
N MET A 236 1.39 -41.85 23.16
CA MET A 236 1.64 -42.83 22.09
C MET A 236 2.09 -44.21 22.60
N GLU A 237 2.83 -44.27 23.72
CA GLU A 237 3.26 -45.55 24.31
C GLU A 237 2.12 -46.34 24.96
N ARG A 238 1.07 -45.66 25.45
CA ARG A 238 -0.11 -46.29 26.05
C ARG A 238 -1.10 -46.90 25.05
N GLN A 239 -0.97 -46.59 23.75
CA GLN A 239 -1.81 -47.17 22.69
C GLN A 239 -1.17 -48.39 22.02
N ARG A 240 0.05 -48.78 22.42
CA ARG A 240 0.78 -49.95 21.91
C ARG A 240 0.88 -51.10 22.92
N GLY A 241 0.25 -50.98 24.08
CA GLY A 241 0.20 -52.00 25.14
C GLY A 241 -1.15 -52.69 25.22
#